data_AF-A0A7C6GSR5-F1
#
_entry.id   AF-A0A7C6GSR5-F1
#
_cell.length_a   1.000
_cell.length_b   1.000
_cell.length_c   1.000
_cell.angle_alpha   90.00
_cell.angle_beta   90.00
_cell.angle_gamma   90.00
#
_symmetry.space_group_name_H-M   'P 1'
#
loop_
_entity.id
_entity.type
_entity.pdbx_description
1 polymer ?
#
loop_
_entity_poly.entity_id
_entity_poly.type
_entity_poly.pdbx_seq_one_letter_code
_entity_poly.pdbx_strand_id
1 'polypeptide(L)'
;MNDPYRILGVSREASDEEIKRAYRELAKKYHPDKYKNSDLAELANEKMKEINAAYDQIQREREARGGSAFGGFGTGEYTGTSELYARIRRCINTDNIAEADRLLTGVPLSGRDAEWNFLRGCVEVRLRHYVDAQRYFDLACAMDPYNIEYRDARDRLRQQANGYGGGYTTTTARGCSGCEVCTGLMCSDCCCECMGGDLIRCC
;
A
#
# COMPACT_ATOMS: atom_id res chain seq x y z
N MET A 1 -15.61 36.63 -4.27
CA MET A 1 -15.59 35.17 -4.01
C MET A 1 -16.93 34.62 -4.44
N ASN A 2 -16.98 33.93 -5.59
CA ASN A 2 -18.22 33.31 -6.04
C ASN A 2 -18.47 32.05 -5.22
N ASP A 3 -19.68 31.92 -4.69
CA ASP A 3 -20.13 30.75 -3.95
C ASP A 3 -20.23 29.55 -4.92
N PRO A 4 -19.45 28.47 -4.73
CA PRO A 4 -19.42 27.35 -5.66
C PRO A 4 -20.77 26.64 -5.77
N TYR A 5 -21.59 26.65 -4.71
CA TYR A 5 -22.95 26.08 -4.73
C TYR A 5 -23.86 26.88 -5.66
N ARG A 6 -23.70 28.21 -5.70
CA ARG A 6 -24.44 29.08 -6.62
C ARG A 6 -24.02 28.88 -8.08
N ILE A 7 -22.75 28.60 -8.35
CA ILE A 7 -22.25 28.34 -9.72
C ILE A 7 -22.91 27.07 -10.29
N LEU A 8 -23.05 26.03 -9.45
CA LEU A 8 -23.71 24.78 -9.82
C LEU A 8 -25.24 24.85 -9.75
N GLY A 9 -25.81 25.93 -9.21
CA GLY A 9 -27.26 26.11 -9.08
C GLY A 9 -27.89 25.19 -8.03
N VAL A 10 -27.13 24.76 -7.04
CA VAL A 10 -27.56 23.82 -5.99
C VAL A 10 -27.57 24.49 -4.61
N SER A 11 -28.39 23.97 -3.70
CA SER A 11 -28.35 24.38 -2.30
C SER A 11 -27.05 23.96 -1.64
N ARG A 12 -26.59 24.70 -0.63
CA ARG A 12 -25.44 24.30 0.21
C ARG A 12 -25.70 23.00 0.96
N GLU A 13 -26.97 22.70 1.22
CA GLU A 13 -27.47 21.49 1.88
C GLU A 13 -27.75 20.34 0.89
N ALA A 14 -27.55 20.54 -0.42
CA ALA A 14 -27.83 19.52 -1.42
C ALA A 14 -27.02 18.24 -1.17
N SER A 15 -27.56 17.07 -1.51
CA SER A 15 -26.83 15.81 -1.38
C SER A 15 -25.71 15.70 -2.41
N ASP A 16 -24.73 14.82 -2.17
CA ASP A 16 -23.64 14.57 -3.13
C ASP A 16 -24.17 14.08 -4.49
N GLU A 17 -25.28 13.34 -4.48
CA GLU A 17 -25.93 12.88 -5.71
C GLU A 17 -26.54 14.05 -6.49
N GLU A 18 -27.14 15.01 -5.80
CA GLU A 18 -27.70 16.21 -6.41
C GLU A 18 -26.61 17.10 -7.01
N ILE A 19 -25.49 17.26 -6.31
CA ILE A 19 -24.33 18.00 -6.81
C ILE A 19 -23.76 17.34 -8.06
N LYS A 20 -23.59 16.00 -8.05
CA LYS A 20 -23.12 15.24 -9.22
C LYS A 20 -24.10 15.26 -10.38
N ARG A 21 -25.41 15.35 -10.12
CA ARG A 21 -26.45 15.46 -11.15
C ARG A 21 -26.40 16.84 -11.80
N ALA A 22 -26.39 17.91 -11.01
CA ALA A 22 -26.30 19.28 -11.50
C ALA A 22 -25.02 19.51 -12.32
N TYR A 23 -23.88 19.00 -11.85
CA TYR A 23 -22.62 19.02 -12.59
C TYR A 23 -22.75 18.36 -13.97
N ARG A 24 -23.32 17.15 -14.03
CA ARG A 24 -23.51 16.42 -15.29
C ARG A 24 -24.43 17.14 -16.26
N GLU A 25 -25.48 17.79 -15.77
CA GLU A 25 -26.40 18.57 -16.60
C GLU A 25 -25.73 19.82 -17.17
N LEU A 26 -24.98 20.56 -16.34
CA LEU A 26 -24.24 21.74 -16.77
C LEU A 26 -23.10 21.39 -17.73
N ALA A 27 -22.36 20.32 -17.47
CA ALA A 27 -21.32 19.81 -18.37
C ALA A 27 -21.87 19.43 -19.75
N LYS A 28 -23.05 18.80 -19.81
CA LYS A 28 -23.74 18.50 -21.08
C LYS A 28 -24.27 19.74 -21.79
N LYS A 29 -24.58 20.80 -21.03
CA LYS A 29 -25.07 22.07 -21.57
C LYS A 29 -23.94 22.89 -22.19
N TYR A 30 -22.79 22.96 -21.52
CA TYR A 30 -21.62 23.76 -21.93
C TYR A 30 -20.51 22.93 -22.61
N HIS A 31 -20.82 21.71 -23.05
CA HIS A 31 -19.83 20.84 -23.66
C HIS A 31 -19.23 21.49 -24.92
N PRO A 32 -17.90 21.55 -25.07
CA PRO A 32 -17.24 22.25 -26.18
C PRO A 32 -17.65 21.69 -27.55
N ASP A 33 -18.01 20.41 -27.62
CA ASP A 33 -18.49 19.76 -28.84
C ASP A 33 -19.76 20.39 -29.43
N LYS A 34 -20.64 20.96 -28.58
CA LYS A 34 -21.87 21.64 -29.06
C LYS A 34 -21.61 23.02 -29.64
N TYR A 35 -20.46 23.63 -29.33
CA TYR A 35 -20.16 25.02 -29.68
C TYR A 35 -18.93 25.16 -30.57
N LYS A 36 -18.39 24.06 -31.11
CA LYS A 36 -17.18 24.03 -31.96
C LYS A 36 -17.20 25.01 -33.16
N ASN A 37 -18.38 25.42 -33.63
CA ASN A 37 -18.55 26.29 -34.81
C ASN A 37 -19.31 27.60 -34.52
N SER A 38 -19.26 28.12 -33.28
CA SER A 38 -19.92 29.39 -32.93
C SER A 38 -19.01 30.29 -32.12
N ASP A 39 -19.22 31.60 -32.21
CA ASP A 39 -18.51 32.64 -31.43
C ASP A 39 -18.67 32.47 -29.90
N LEU A 40 -19.57 31.58 -29.49
CA LEU A 40 -19.83 31.20 -28.10
C LEU A 40 -18.89 30.10 -27.57
N ALA A 41 -17.98 29.56 -28.39
CA ALA A 41 -17.05 28.50 -28.00
C ALA A 41 -16.15 28.92 -26.82
N GLU A 42 -15.65 30.16 -26.85
CA GLU A 42 -14.79 30.71 -25.80
C GLU A 42 -15.56 30.86 -24.48
N LEU A 43 -16.77 31.41 -24.54
CA LEU A 43 -17.65 31.62 -23.39
C LEU A 43 -18.13 30.28 -22.78
N ALA A 44 -18.36 29.26 -23.61
CA ALA A 44 -18.69 27.91 -23.14
C ALA A 44 -17.50 27.26 -22.42
N ASN A 45 -16.27 27.46 -22.91
CA ASN A 45 -15.06 26.94 -22.28
C ASN A 45 -14.81 27.61 -20.92
N GLU A 46 -14.95 28.94 -20.84
CA GLU A 46 -14.86 29.67 -19.57
C GLU A 46 -15.91 29.18 -18.56
N LYS A 47 -17.16 29.05 -18.99
CA LYS A 47 -18.24 28.52 -18.13
C LYS A 47 -17.95 27.10 -17.65
N MET A 48 -17.43 26.24 -18.53
CA MET A 48 -17.05 24.87 -18.17
C MET A 48 -15.92 24.85 -17.13
N LYS A 49 -14.92 25.72 -17.27
CA LYS A 49 -13.85 25.87 -16.27
C LYS A 49 -14.40 26.33 -14.91
N GLU A 50 -15.31 27.29 -14.90
CA GLU A 50 -15.99 27.75 -13.67
C GLU A 50 -16.78 26.62 -12.99
N ILE A 51 -17.51 25.82 -13.76
CA ILE A 51 -18.29 24.68 -13.26
C ILE A 51 -17.38 23.61 -12.65
N ASN A 52 -16.27 23.27 -13.31
CA ASN A 52 -15.30 22.31 -12.79
C ASN A 52 -14.66 22.81 -11.49
N ALA A 53 -14.21 24.07 -11.47
CA ALA A 53 -13.60 24.68 -10.28
C ALA A 53 -14.59 24.72 -9.09
N ALA A 54 -15.86 25.01 -9.35
CA ALA A 54 -16.90 25.00 -8.32
C ALA A 54 -17.14 23.60 -7.75
N TYR A 55 -17.21 22.58 -8.61
CA TYR A 55 -17.39 21.19 -8.17
C TYR A 55 -16.21 20.70 -7.32
N ASP A 56 -14.98 20.96 -7.76
CA ASP A 56 -13.77 20.58 -7.04
C ASP A 56 -13.69 21.26 -5.66
N GLN A 57 -14.07 22.54 -5.59
CA GLN A 57 -14.10 23.28 -4.33
C GLN A 57 -15.12 22.69 -3.35
N ILE A 58 -16.32 22.31 -3.82
CA ILE A 58 -17.34 21.67 -2.97
C ILE A 58 -16.86 20.32 -2.46
N GLN A 59 -16.24 19.51 -3.31
CA GLN A 59 -15.69 18.22 -2.91
C GLN A 59 -14.64 18.38 -1.79
N ARG A 60 -13.68 19.30 -1.98
CA ARG A 60 -12.66 19.60 -0.94
C ARG A 60 -13.27 20.13 0.34
N GLU A 61 -14.29 20.98 0.26
CA GLU A 61 -14.96 21.51 1.46
C GLU A 61 -15.73 20.45 2.23
N ARG A 62 -16.36 19.49 1.54
CA ARG A 62 -17.05 18.36 2.18
C ARG A 62 -16.07 17.38 2.80
N GLU A 63 -14.97 17.11 2.11
CA GLU A 63 -13.86 16.30 2.62
C GLU A 63 -13.22 16.93 3.86
N ALA A 64 -12.98 18.24 3.85
CA ALA A 64 -12.39 18.96 4.99
C ALA A 64 -13.33 19.10 6.20
N ARG A 65 -14.66 19.19 5.99
CA ARG A 65 -15.65 19.29 7.09
C ARG A 65 -16.01 17.93 7.71
N GLY A 66 -15.78 16.84 7.00
CA GLY A 66 -16.08 15.47 7.44
C GLY A 66 -14.90 14.76 8.11
N GLY A 67 -14.25 15.39 9.08
CA GLY A 67 -13.13 14.80 9.84
C GLY A 67 -13.49 13.47 10.50
N SER A 68 -13.34 12.39 9.76
CA SER A 68 -13.31 11.01 10.24
C SER A 68 -12.24 10.27 9.45
N ALA A 69 -11.31 9.71 10.20
CA ALA A 69 -10.27 8.79 9.78
C ALA A 69 -10.86 7.46 9.24
N PHE A 70 -11.72 7.54 8.23
CA PHE A 70 -12.31 6.38 7.56
C PHE A 70 -12.48 6.65 6.07
N GLY A 71 -11.38 6.45 5.34
CA GLY A 71 -11.37 5.91 3.97
C GLY A 71 -12.18 6.67 2.92
N GLY A 72 -11.68 7.82 2.48
CA GLY A 72 -12.14 8.48 1.27
C GLY A 72 -11.93 7.59 0.03
N PHE A 73 -13.03 7.21 -0.61
CA PHE A 73 -13.05 6.79 -2.00
C PHE A 73 -13.11 8.04 -2.88
N GLY A 74 -11.96 8.73 -2.97
CA GLY A 74 -11.70 9.72 -4.00
C GLY A 74 -11.44 9.01 -5.32
N THR A 75 -12.27 9.30 -6.32
CA THR A 75 -12.02 8.97 -7.73
C THR A 75 -10.76 9.68 -8.21
N GLY A 76 -9.62 9.06 -7.99
CA GLY A 76 -8.38 9.29 -8.71
C GLY A 76 -8.13 8.08 -9.60
N GLU A 77 -8.31 8.26 -10.90
CA GLU A 77 -8.07 7.23 -11.91
C GLU A 77 -6.55 6.99 -12.02
N TYR A 78 -6.04 6.10 -11.17
CA TYR A 78 -4.85 5.29 -11.41
C TYR A 78 -5.35 3.85 -11.57
N THR A 79 -5.13 3.30 -12.76
CA THR A 79 -5.22 1.87 -13.16
C THR A 79 -5.65 0.91 -12.03
N GLY A 80 -6.89 0.41 -12.08
CA GLY A 80 -7.58 -0.28 -10.96
C GLY A 80 -6.91 -1.47 -10.29
N THR A 81 -5.75 -1.94 -10.77
CA THR A 81 -4.89 -2.92 -10.11
C THR A 81 -4.08 -2.31 -8.97
N SER A 82 -3.57 -1.08 -9.12
CA SER A 82 -2.72 -0.45 -8.09
C SER A 82 -3.50 -0.07 -6.83
N GLU A 83 -4.74 0.43 -6.98
CA GLU A 83 -5.61 0.74 -5.84
C GLU A 83 -6.08 -0.52 -5.11
N LEU A 84 -6.35 -1.60 -5.86
CA LEU A 84 -6.66 -2.90 -5.28
C LEU A 84 -5.50 -3.42 -4.41
N TYR A 85 -4.27 -3.35 -4.91
CA TYR A 85 -3.09 -3.78 -4.16
C TYR A 85 -2.79 -2.89 -2.95
N ALA A 86 -3.03 -1.57 -3.05
CA ALA A 86 -2.92 -0.66 -1.91
C ALA A 86 -3.92 -1.02 -0.80
N ARG A 87 -5.17 -1.34 -1.16
CA ARG A 87 -6.19 -1.82 -0.22
C ARG A 87 -5.78 -3.15 0.42
N ILE A 88 -5.28 -4.11 -0.35
CA ILE A 88 -4.82 -5.42 0.17
C ILE A 88 -3.68 -5.23 1.18
N ARG A 89 -2.68 -4.38 0.89
CA ARG A 89 -1.61 -4.06 1.86
C ARG A 89 -2.16 -3.51 3.16
N ARG A 90 -3.17 -2.64 3.11
CA ARG A 90 -3.83 -2.10 4.30
C ARG A 90 -4.54 -3.20 5.10
N CYS A 91 -5.22 -4.13 4.43
CA CYS A 91 -5.84 -5.29 5.08
C CYS A 91 -4.79 -6.16 5.79
N ILE A 92 -3.63 -6.41 5.16
CA ILE A 92 -2.53 -7.17 5.78
C ILE A 92 -1.97 -6.43 7.01
N ASN A 93 -1.80 -5.12 6.93
CA ASN A 93 -1.28 -4.32 8.05
C ASN A 93 -2.23 -4.24 9.25
N THR A 94 -3.53 -4.39 9.00
CA THR A 94 -4.58 -4.39 10.03
C THR A 94 -4.93 -5.81 10.52
N ASP A 95 -4.15 -6.82 10.11
CA ASP A 95 -4.39 -8.24 10.38
C ASP A 95 -5.76 -8.75 9.89
N ASN A 96 -6.41 -8.03 8.97
CA ASN A 96 -7.63 -8.47 8.31
C ASN A 96 -7.30 -9.36 7.09
N ILE A 97 -6.79 -10.56 7.39
CA ILE A 97 -6.30 -11.52 6.39
C ILE A 97 -7.43 -12.12 5.55
N ALA A 98 -8.62 -12.28 6.13
CA ALA A 98 -9.79 -12.83 5.43
C ALA A 98 -10.26 -11.94 4.28
N GLU A 99 -10.27 -10.62 4.48
CA GLU A 99 -10.61 -9.68 3.41
C GLU A 99 -9.50 -9.61 2.35
N ALA A 100 -8.23 -9.68 2.76
CA ALA A 100 -7.10 -9.72 1.84
C ALA A 100 -7.17 -10.94 0.90
N ASP A 101 -7.48 -12.13 1.44
CA ASP A 101 -7.65 -13.35 0.64
C ASP A 101 -8.81 -13.23 -0.35
N ARG A 102 -9.97 -12.74 0.10
CA ARG A 102 -11.15 -12.51 -0.76
C ARG A 102 -10.83 -11.61 -1.96
N LEU A 103 -10.12 -10.50 -1.71
CA LEU A 103 -9.72 -9.56 -2.74
C LEU A 103 -8.73 -10.20 -3.73
N LEU A 104 -7.79 -11.02 -3.25
CA LEU A 104 -6.84 -11.75 -4.09
C LEU A 104 -7.50 -12.82 -4.96
N THR A 105 -8.52 -13.53 -4.43
CA THR A 105 -9.29 -14.53 -5.19
C THR A 105 -10.12 -13.89 -6.31
N GLY A 106 -10.53 -12.64 -6.14
CA GLY A 106 -11.26 -11.89 -7.16
C GLY A 106 -10.44 -11.50 -8.39
N VAL A 107 -9.11 -11.61 -8.34
CA VAL A 107 -8.23 -11.23 -9.46
C VAL A 107 -8.13 -12.38 -10.48
N PRO A 108 -8.45 -12.13 -11.76
CA PRO A 108 -8.33 -13.13 -12.82
C PRO A 108 -6.86 -13.52 -13.06
N LEU A 109 -6.63 -14.74 -13.57
CA LEU A 109 -5.28 -15.28 -13.81
C LEU A 109 -4.41 -14.37 -14.70
N SER A 110 -5.02 -13.67 -15.65
CA SER A 110 -4.36 -12.75 -16.59
C SER A 110 -3.88 -11.44 -15.95
N GLY A 111 -4.30 -11.12 -14.72
CA GLY A 111 -3.87 -9.92 -13.99
C GLY A 111 -2.97 -10.24 -12.79
N ARG A 112 -2.42 -11.45 -12.71
CA ARG A 112 -1.54 -11.86 -11.59
C ARG A 112 -0.11 -11.43 -11.85
N ASP A 113 0.18 -10.20 -11.45
CA ASP A 113 1.51 -9.61 -11.59
C ASP A 113 2.47 -10.03 -10.46
N ALA A 114 3.72 -9.57 -10.51
CA ALA A 114 4.71 -9.76 -9.45
C ALA A 114 4.18 -9.32 -8.07
N GLU A 115 3.46 -8.20 -8.05
CA GLU A 115 2.86 -7.62 -6.84
C GLU A 115 1.73 -8.48 -6.26
N TRP A 116 0.89 -9.09 -7.12
CA TRP A 116 -0.13 -10.04 -6.66
C TRP A 116 0.50 -11.24 -5.95
N ASN A 117 1.58 -11.79 -6.53
CA ASN A 117 2.28 -12.94 -5.97
C ASN A 117 2.95 -12.58 -4.63
N PHE A 118 3.54 -11.39 -4.54
CA PHE A 118 4.08 -10.88 -3.27
C PHE A 118 3.00 -10.76 -2.18
N LEU A 119 1.86 -10.14 -2.50
CA LEU A 119 0.76 -9.96 -1.53
C LEU A 119 0.15 -11.31 -1.12
N ARG A 120 0.03 -12.26 -2.07
CA ARG A 120 -0.38 -13.63 -1.76
C ARG A 120 0.60 -14.30 -0.80
N GLY A 121 1.90 -14.19 -1.04
CA GLY A 121 2.94 -14.69 -0.13
C GLY A 121 2.79 -14.11 1.28
N CYS A 122 2.56 -12.81 1.41
CA CYS A 122 2.36 -12.15 2.71
C CYS A 122 1.12 -12.67 3.47
N VAL A 123 0.03 -12.96 2.75
CA VAL A 123 -1.18 -13.57 3.34
C VAL A 123 -0.89 -14.99 3.84
N GLU A 124 -0.22 -15.82 3.03
CA GLU A 124 0.11 -17.20 3.41
C GLU A 124 1.06 -17.27 4.62
N VAL A 125 2.00 -16.31 4.76
CA VAL A 125 2.85 -16.21 5.97
C VAL A 125 2.01 -16.00 7.23
N ARG A 126 0.97 -15.15 7.17
CA ARG A 126 0.06 -14.91 8.30
C ARG A 126 -0.77 -16.16 8.63
N LEU A 127 -1.10 -16.96 7.61
CA LEU A 127 -1.77 -18.25 7.75
C LEU A 127 -0.83 -19.40 8.18
N ARG A 128 0.46 -19.13 8.42
CA ARG A 128 1.51 -20.13 8.75
C ARG A 128 1.83 -21.13 7.64
N HIS A 129 1.41 -20.88 6.40
CA HIS A 129 1.73 -21.73 5.24
C HIS A 129 3.07 -21.32 4.62
N TYR A 130 4.16 -21.55 5.36
CA TYR A 130 5.48 -21.07 4.98
C TYR A 130 6.01 -21.66 3.65
N VAL A 131 5.68 -22.92 3.37
CA VAL A 131 6.11 -23.59 2.12
C VAL A 131 5.47 -22.96 0.90
N ASP A 132 4.16 -22.66 0.97
CA ASP A 132 3.46 -22.02 -0.15
C ASP A 132 3.84 -20.55 -0.26
N ALA A 133 4.03 -19.86 0.86
CA ALA A 133 4.55 -18.49 0.88
C ALA A 133 5.92 -18.37 0.17
N GLN A 134 6.84 -19.31 0.40
CA GLN A 134 8.14 -19.34 -0.29
C GLN A 134 7.99 -19.39 -1.81
N ARG A 135 7.12 -20.27 -2.32
CA ARG A 135 6.86 -20.40 -3.77
C ARG A 135 6.37 -19.08 -4.36
N TYR A 136 5.45 -18.40 -3.69
CA TYR A 136 4.93 -17.11 -4.16
C TYR A 136 5.99 -16.01 -4.16
N PHE A 137 6.87 -15.96 -3.14
CA PHE A 137 7.98 -15.01 -3.13
C PHE A 137 9.02 -15.31 -4.20
N ASP A 138 9.31 -16.58 -4.47
CA ASP A 138 10.21 -16.98 -5.56
C ASP A 138 9.65 -16.57 -6.93
N LEU A 139 8.34 -16.78 -7.15
CA LEU A 139 7.66 -16.32 -8.38
C LEU A 139 7.68 -14.80 -8.51
N ALA A 140 7.45 -14.05 -7.42
CA ALA A 140 7.52 -12.60 -7.41
C ALA A 140 8.93 -12.08 -7.76
N CYS A 141 9.98 -12.66 -7.16
CA CYS A 141 11.36 -12.31 -7.45
C CYS A 141 11.79 -12.71 -8.88
N ALA A 142 11.23 -13.80 -9.42
CA ALA A 142 11.51 -14.22 -10.79
C ALA A 142 10.88 -13.26 -11.82
N MET A 143 9.69 -12.73 -11.52
CA MET A 143 9.03 -11.75 -12.39
C MET A 143 9.66 -10.36 -12.30
N ASP A 144 10.03 -9.89 -11.11
CA ASP A 144 10.74 -8.63 -10.92
C ASP A 144 12.00 -8.83 -10.05
N PRO A 145 13.15 -9.11 -10.70
CA PRO A 145 14.42 -9.33 -10.00
C PRO A 145 15.01 -8.05 -9.39
N TYR A 146 14.61 -6.87 -9.85
CA TYR A 146 15.18 -5.59 -9.44
C TYR A 146 14.54 -5.07 -8.16
N ASN A 147 13.31 -5.48 -7.86
CA ASN A 147 12.62 -5.09 -6.65
C ASN A 147 13.28 -5.69 -5.40
N ILE A 148 13.73 -4.79 -4.51
CA ILE A 148 14.44 -5.15 -3.29
C ILE A 148 13.49 -5.73 -2.24
N GLU A 149 12.22 -5.28 -2.21
CA GLU A 149 11.23 -5.71 -1.22
C GLU A 149 10.93 -7.21 -1.33
N TYR A 150 10.82 -7.73 -2.56
CA TYR A 150 10.48 -9.13 -2.80
C TYR A 150 11.62 -10.05 -2.35
N ARG A 151 12.86 -9.67 -2.66
CA ARG A 151 14.06 -10.42 -2.26
C ARG A 151 14.24 -10.44 -0.75
N ASP A 152 14.08 -9.28 -0.12
CA ASP A 152 14.17 -9.15 1.34
C ASP A 152 13.07 -9.97 2.04
N ALA A 153 11.83 -9.95 1.55
CA ALA A 153 10.76 -10.79 2.09
C ALA A 153 11.04 -12.30 1.95
N ARG A 154 11.56 -12.75 0.81
CA ARG A 154 11.98 -14.14 0.59
C ARG A 154 13.10 -14.54 1.56
N ASP A 155 14.13 -13.71 1.65
CA ASP A 155 15.32 -14.00 2.44
C ASP A 155 14.99 -14.02 3.94
N ARG A 156 14.11 -13.13 4.42
CA ARG A 156 13.55 -13.18 5.78
C ARG A 156 12.82 -14.49 6.05
N LEU A 157 11.98 -14.94 5.13
CA LEU A 157 11.23 -16.19 5.30
C LEU A 157 12.15 -17.40 5.33
N ARG A 158 13.19 -17.42 4.49
CA ARG A 158 14.22 -18.47 4.45
C ARG A 158 15.06 -18.48 5.72
N GLN A 159 15.44 -17.30 6.23
CA GLN A 159 16.13 -17.16 7.51
C GLN A 159 15.25 -17.60 8.67
N GLN A 160 13.96 -17.28 8.66
CA GLN A 160 13.01 -17.73 9.67
C GLN A 160 12.83 -19.26 9.64
N ALA A 161 12.83 -19.88 8.45
CA ALA A 161 12.83 -21.33 8.32
C ALA A 161 14.14 -21.98 8.81
N ASN A 162 15.28 -21.33 8.60
CA ASN A 162 16.60 -21.81 9.05
C ASN A 162 16.93 -21.43 10.50
N GLY A 163 16.25 -20.46 11.11
CA GLY A 163 16.47 -20.00 12.48
C GLY A 163 16.06 -21.01 13.56
N TYR A 164 15.34 -22.07 13.17
CA TYR A 164 15.05 -23.23 14.01
C TYR A 164 16.05 -24.39 13.83
N GLY A 165 17.10 -24.22 13.01
CA GLY A 165 18.15 -25.22 12.81
C GLY A 165 19.31 -24.72 11.96
N GLY A 166 20.40 -24.27 12.60
CA GLY A 166 21.68 -23.99 11.94
C GLY A 166 22.32 -22.71 12.51
N GLY A 167 23.27 -22.74 13.42
CA GLY A 167 24.41 -23.67 13.47
C GLY A 167 25.52 -23.14 12.56
N TYR A 168 26.37 -22.26 13.11
CA TYR A 168 27.71 -21.87 12.69
C TYR A 168 28.01 -21.82 11.18
N THR A 169 27.89 -20.65 10.56
CA THR A 169 28.66 -20.34 9.34
C THR A 169 29.73 -19.31 9.64
N THR A 170 30.95 -19.80 9.68
CA THR A 170 32.20 -19.06 9.75
C THR A 170 32.41 -18.19 8.50
N THR A 171 32.84 -16.95 8.73
CA THR A 171 33.74 -16.16 7.87
C THR A 171 33.17 -15.64 6.54
N THR A 172 32.85 -14.35 6.47
CA THR A 172 33.72 -13.33 5.85
C THR A 172 33.10 -11.94 6.02
N ALA A 173 33.74 -11.14 6.88
CA ALA A 173 33.83 -9.68 6.89
C ALA A 173 32.69 -8.86 6.23
N ARG A 174 31.80 -8.29 7.05
CA ARG A 174 31.53 -6.84 7.12
C ARG A 174 30.41 -6.53 8.12
N GLY A 175 30.80 -5.91 9.24
CA GLY A 175 29.94 -5.03 10.05
C GLY A 175 29.04 -5.71 11.08
N CYS A 176 29.60 -6.18 12.20
CA CYS A 176 28.79 -6.45 13.39
C CYS A 176 28.55 -5.14 14.16
N SER A 177 27.27 -4.79 14.30
CA SER A 177 26.77 -3.81 15.27
C SER A 177 27.10 -4.30 16.67
N GLY A 178 27.65 -3.44 17.54
CA GLY A 178 28.20 -3.78 18.86
C GLY A 178 27.24 -4.49 19.82
N CYS A 179 25.95 -4.62 19.49
CA CYS A 179 24.95 -5.33 20.29
C CYS A 179 25.10 -6.87 20.25
N GLU A 180 25.61 -7.46 19.17
CA GLU A 180 25.81 -8.92 19.07
C GLU A 180 27.04 -9.40 19.85
N VAL A 181 28.07 -8.56 19.95
CA VAL A 181 29.32 -8.87 20.66
C VAL A 181 29.09 -8.92 22.18
N CYS A 182 28.33 -7.97 22.73
CA CYS A 182 28.01 -7.95 24.16
C CYS A 182 27.12 -9.12 24.59
N THR A 183 26.17 -9.54 23.74
CA THR A 183 25.29 -10.68 24.02
C THR A 183 26.06 -12.01 23.97
N GLY A 184 27.01 -12.15 23.02
CA GLY A 184 27.90 -13.31 22.95
C GLY A 184 28.89 -13.39 24.13
N LEU A 185 29.43 -12.26 24.59
CA LEU A 185 30.36 -12.22 25.73
C LEU A 185 29.68 -12.58 27.05
N MET A 186 28.44 -12.14 27.30
CA MET A 186 27.72 -12.51 28.53
C MET A 186 27.34 -14.00 28.57
N CYS A 187 27.01 -14.62 27.42
CA CYS A 187 26.79 -16.06 27.35
C CYS A 187 28.09 -16.87 27.52
N SER A 188 29.24 -16.34 27.08
CA SER A 188 30.53 -17.02 27.28
C SER A 188 31.03 -16.95 28.72
N ASP A 189 30.76 -15.85 29.43
CA ASP A 189 31.14 -15.69 30.84
C ASP A 189 30.29 -16.60 31.76
N CYS A 190 28.98 -16.70 31.49
CA CYS A 190 28.09 -17.62 32.22
C CYS A 190 28.41 -19.11 31.97
N CYS A 191 28.98 -19.45 30.80
CA CYS A 191 29.39 -20.82 30.48
C CYS A 191 30.75 -21.21 31.07
N CYS A 192 31.62 -20.24 31.38
CA CYS A 192 32.89 -20.50 32.05
C CYS A 192 32.72 -20.74 33.57
N GLU A 193 31.79 -20.06 34.23
CA GLU A 193 31.55 -20.22 35.68
C GLU A 193 30.77 -21.51 36.03
N CYS A 194 29.98 -22.08 35.11
CA CYS A 194 29.18 -23.30 35.36
C CYS A 194 29.90 -24.63 35.05
N MET A 195 31.10 -24.60 34.45
CA MET A 195 31.87 -25.81 34.09
C MET A 195 33.31 -25.80 34.65
N GLY A 196 33.46 -25.34 35.90
CA GLY A 196 34.56 -25.66 36.82
C GLY A 196 35.93 -25.90 36.19
N GLY A 197 36.77 -24.86 36.16
CA GLY A 197 38.13 -24.97 35.65
C GLY A 197 39.02 -23.80 36.00
N ASP A 198 39.19 -23.50 37.29
CA ASP A 198 40.49 -23.03 37.77
C ASP A 198 41.56 -23.99 37.24
N LEU A 199 42.55 -23.49 36.48
CA LEU A 199 43.91 -24.05 36.40
C LEU A 199 44.81 -23.26 35.43
N ILE A 200 45.05 -21.98 35.72
CA ILE A 200 46.42 -21.48 35.79
C ILE A 200 46.55 -20.62 37.05
N ARG A 201 47.27 -21.15 38.04
CA ARG A 201 47.88 -20.35 39.11
C ARG A 201 48.87 -19.39 38.45
N CYS A 202 48.57 -18.11 38.42
CA CYS A 202 49.61 -17.10 38.35
C CYS A 202 49.97 -16.74 39.80
N CYS A 203 51.19 -17.11 40.18
CA CYS A 203 51.93 -16.44 41.24
C CYS A 203 52.01 -14.93 40.96
#